data_AF-A0A8S0PPP0-F1
#
_entry.id   AF-A0A8S0PPP0-F1
#
_cell.length_a   1.000
_cell.length_b   1.000
_cell.length_c   1.000
_cell.angle_alpha   90.00
_cell.angle_beta   90.00
_cell.angle_gamma   90.00
#
_symmetry.space_group_name_H-M   'P 1'
#
loop_
_entity.id
_entity.type
_entity.pdbx_description
1 polymer ?
#
loop_
_entity_poly.entity_id
_entity_poly.type
_entity_poly.pdbx_seq_one_letter_code
_entity_poly.pdbx_strand_id
1 'polypeptide(L)'
;MFYRNALLVDITRETKEWVLRLDSTSSGKIWEGMDILIFNSWHWWLHTGRQQPWDLIRYGNLTLKDINRLFAYEKALQTWAKWIDFHVDPTKTKVFFQGVSPDHASEQEIESCMGKTHPLKYLSRPHPAELMNILLFVAMVDTILTIAVIGV
;
A
#
# COMPACT_ATOMS: atom_id res chain seq x y z
N MET A 1 -17.27 -1.23 -7.60
CA MET A 1 -17.45 -1.02 -6.15
C MET A 1 -16.23 -0.29 -5.61
N PHE A 2 -16.38 0.64 -4.68
CA PHE A 2 -15.25 1.22 -3.94
C PHE A 2 -15.26 0.69 -2.52
N TYR A 3 -14.12 0.19 -2.04
CA TYR A 3 -13.95 -0.31 -0.68
C TYR A 3 -12.67 0.24 -0.07
N ARG A 4 -12.78 0.86 1.10
CA ARG A 4 -11.65 1.53 1.75
C ARG A 4 -10.97 0.59 2.74
N ASN A 5 -9.86 -0.01 2.33
CA ASN A 5 -8.84 -0.56 3.23
C ASN A 5 -7.48 0.01 2.82
N ALA A 6 -7.05 1.06 3.52
CA ALA A 6 -5.88 1.86 3.16
C ALA A 6 -4.54 1.12 3.30
N LEU A 7 -4.50 0.04 4.09
CA LEU A 7 -3.26 -0.68 4.41
C LEU A 7 -3.25 -2.10 3.82
N LEU A 8 -4.35 -2.58 3.24
CA LEU A 8 -4.53 -3.94 2.68
C LEU A 8 -4.38 -5.09 3.69
N VAL A 9 -3.98 -4.80 4.91
CA VAL A 9 -3.90 -5.71 6.06
C VAL A 9 -4.81 -5.23 7.18
N ASP A 10 -5.00 -6.08 8.18
CA ASP A 10 -5.97 -5.84 9.24
C ASP A 10 -5.43 -4.93 10.35
N ILE A 11 -6.31 -4.06 10.85
CA ILE A 11 -6.15 -3.43 12.16
C ILE A 11 -7.19 -4.04 13.09
N THR A 12 -6.72 -4.70 14.15
CA THR A 12 -7.59 -5.35 15.14
C THR A 12 -7.46 -4.66 16.49
N ARG A 13 -8.54 -4.64 17.28
CA ARG A 13 -8.51 -4.09 18.63
C ARG A 13 -8.25 -5.20 19.65
N GLU A 14 -7.20 -5.06 20.44
CA GLU A 14 -6.85 -5.97 21.53
C GLU A 14 -6.88 -5.22 22.85
N THR A 15 -7.86 -5.55 23.71
CA THR A 15 -8.11 -4.85 24.97
C THR A 15 -8.30 -3.34 24.76
N LYS A 16 -7.24 -2.54 24.89
CA LYS A 16 -7.22 -1.08 24.74
C LYS A 16 -6.30 -0.58 23.62
N GLU A 17 -5.60 -1.46 22.92
CA GLU A 17 -4.64 -1.11 21.88
C GLU A 17 -5.15 -1.54 20.50
N TRP A 18 -4.93 -0.68 19.50
CA TRP A 18 -5.10 -1.02 18.09
C TRP A 18 -3.82 -1.66 17.56
N VAL A 19 -3.96 -2.83 16.94
CA VAL A 19 -2.83 -3.62 16.46
C VAL A 19 -2.90 -3.73 14.95
N LEU A 20 -1.91 -3.17 14.25
CA LEU A 20 -1.67 -3.41 12.84
C LEU A 20 -1.06 -4.80 12.66
N ARG A 21 -1.77 -5.71 12.02
CA ARG A 21 -1.33 -7.09 11.79
C ARG A 21 -0.82 -7.24 10.37
N LEU A 22 0.49 -7.25 10.18
CA LEU A 22 1.11 -7.29 8.84
C LEU A 22 0.92 -8.64 8.14
N ASP A 23 0.52 -9.68 8.88
CA ASP A 23 0.33 -11.07 8.43
C ASP A 23 -1.14 -11.47 8.27
N SER A 24 -2.08 -10.51 8.25
CA SER A 24 -3.52 -10.78 8.16
C SER A 24 -4.23 -9.87 7.17
N THR A 25 -5.03 -10.47 6.27
CA THR A 25 -5.87 -9.78 5.27
C THR A 25 -7.30 -10.36 5.27
N SER A 26 -8.01 -10.23 6.39
CA SER A 26 -9.37 -10.74 6.56
C SER A 26 -10.40 -10.04 5.67
N SER A 27 -10.14 -8.78 5.32
CA SER A 27 -11.00 -7.98 4.44
C SER A 27 -11.06 -8.52 3.01
N GLY A 28 -10.14 -9.42 2.62
CA GLY A 28 -10.02 -9.88 1.24
C GLY A 28 -11.26 -10.59 0.70
N LYS A 29 -12.06 -11.21 1.55
CA LYS A 29 -13.30 -11.91 1.14
C LYS A 29 -14.26 -11.04 0.32
N ILE A 30 -14.26 -9.72 0.53
CA ILE A 30 -15.11 -8.79 -0.24
C ILE A 30 -14.65 -8.62 -1.70
N TRP A 31 -13.42 -9.00 -2.02
CA TRP A 31 -12.82 -8.90 -3.35
C TRP A 31 -13.06 -10.17 -4.20
N GLU A 32 -13.47 -11.27 -3.57
CA GLU A 32 -13.74 -12.53 -4.27
C GLU A 32 -14.89 -12.37 -5.28
N GLY A 33 -14.72 -12.98 -6.45
CA GLY A 33 -15.73 -12.95 -7.52
C GLY A 33 -15.78 -11.66 -8.35
N MET A 34 -14.92 -10.68 -8.10
CA MET A 34 -14.82 -9.49 -8.94
C MET A 34 -14.08 -9.80 -10.26
N ASP A 35 -14.56 -9.27 -11.38
CA ASP A 35 -13.88 -9.44 -12.69
C ASP A 35 -12.59 -8.62 -12.78
N ILE A 36 -12.55 -7.47 -12.10
CA ILE A 36 -11.40 -6.56 -12.08
C ILE A 36 -11.19 -6.05 -10.66
N LEU A 37 -9.96 -6.17 -10.18
CA LEU A 37 -9.50 -5.63 -8.91
C LEU A 37 -8.38 -4.62 -9.15
N ILE A 38 -8.53 -3.42 -8.60
CA ILE A 38 -7.54 -2.35 -8.67
C ILE A 38 -7.25 -1.92 -7.23
N PHE A 39 -6.00 -2.09 -6.82
CA PHE A 39 -5.53 -1.76 -5.47
C PHE A 39 -4.57 -0.59 -5.50
N ASN A 40 -4.53 0.17 -4.41
CA ASN A 40 -3.49 1.14 -4.16
C ASN A 40 -3.24 1.22 -2.65
N SER A 41 -2.00 1.44 -2.25
CA SER A 41 -1.61 1.53 -0.85
C SER A 41 -0.28 2.28 -0.79
N TRP A 42 -0.20 3.38 -0.03
CA TRP A 42 1.08 4.04 0.30
C TRP A 42 0.88 5.19 1.27
N HIS A 43 0.08 6.19 0.90
CA HIS A 43 0.03 7.47 1.60
C HIS A 43 -0.23 7.34 3.11
N TRP A 44 -1.13 6.43 3.51
CA TRP A 44 -1.47 6.17 4.92
C TRP A 44 -0.36 5.47 5.72
N TRP A 45 0.60 4.83 5.08
CA TRP A 45 1.75 4.19 5.75
C TRP A 45 2.72 5.18 6.35
N LEU A 46 2.70 6.43 5.88
CA LEU A 46 3.57 7.50 6.36
C LEU A 46 3.00 8.23 7.58
N HIS A 47 1.77 7.90 7.98
CA HIS A 47 1.10 8.56 9.09
C HIS A 47 1.76 8.24 10.43
N THR A 48 1.98 9.27 11.23
CA THR A 48 2.57 9.18 12.58
C THR A 48 1.74 9.98 13.59
N GLY A 49 2.00 9.78 14.87
CA GLY A 49 1.30 10.49 15.95
C GLY A 49 -0.22 10.27 15.90
N ARG A 50 -1.00 11.36 15.96
CA ARG A 50 -2.48 11.29 15.99
C ARG A 50 -3.11 10.74 14.71
N GLN A 51 -2.37 10.74 13.60
CA GLN A 51 -2.87 10.24 12.32
C GLN A 51 -2.61 8.75 12.13
N GLN A 52 -1.80 8.13 12.99
CA GLN A 52 -1.51 6.71 12.96
C GLN A 52 -2.70 5.92 13.55
N PRO A 53 -3.33 5.01 12.80
CA PRO A 53 -4.51 4.29 13.26
C PRO A 53 -4.20 3.04 14.11
N TRP A 54 -2.93 2.82 14.50
CA TRP A 54 -2.51 1.70 15.34
C TRP A 54 -1.58 2.17 16.46
N ASP A 55 -1.60 1.43 17.58
CA ASP A 55 -0.71 1.61 18.72
C ASP A 55 0.48 0.63 18.66
N LEU A 56 0.24 -0.57 18.13
CA LEU A 56 1.22 -1.66 18.00
C LEU A 56 1.22 -2.24 16.59
N ILE A 57 2.34 -2.85 16.22
CA ILE A 57 2.52 -3.60 14.98
C ILE A 57 2.87 -5.04 15.34
N ARG A 58 2.19 -6.00 14.71
CA ARG A 58 2.44 -7.43 14.86
C ARG A 58 2.77 -8.10 13.53
N TYR A 59 3.75 -8.99 13.57
CA TYR A 59 4.13 -9.86 12.47
C TYR A 59 4.67 -11.18 13.02
N GLY A 60 3.94 -12.28 12.81
CA GLY A 60 4.21 -13.56 13.47
C GLY A 60 4.21 -13.40 14.99
N ASN A 61 5.31 -13.79 15.63
CA ASN A 61 5.46 -13.72 17.09
C ASN A 61 6.02 -12.37 17.58
N LEU A 62 6.35 -11.44 16.68
CA LEU A 62 6.92 -10.14 17.04
C LEU A 62 5.80 -9.12 17.25
N THR A 63 5.84 -8.42 18.40
CA THR A 63 4.97 -7.26 18.68
C THR A 63 5.86 -6.06 19.01
N LEU A 64 5.71 -4.99 18.24
CA LEU A 64 6.58 -3.81 18.28
C LEU A 64 5.71 -2.56 18.34
N LYS A 65 6.16 -1.52 19.06
CA LYS A 65 5.46 -0.22 19.07
C LYS A 65 5.61 0.51 17.74
N ASP A 66 6.78 0.39 17.14
CA ASP A 66 7.05 0.99 15.84
C ASP A 66 8.16 0.23 15.10
N ILE A 67 8.14 0.30 13.77
CA ILE A 67 9.16 -0.25 12.86
C ILE A 67 9.32 0.65 11.63
N ASN A 68 10.39 0.42 10.88
CA ASN A 68 10.60 1.11 9.59
C ASN A 68 9.38 0.95 8.66
N ARG A 69 8.85 2.06 8.14
CA ARG A 69 7.61 2.07 7.33
C ARG A 69 7.74 1.29 6.03
N LEU A 70 8.90 1.34 5.36
CA LEU A 70 9.13 0.57 4.15
C LEU A 70 9.13 -0.93 4.44
N PHE A 71 9.76 -1.34 5.54
CA PHE A 71 9.74 -2.73 5.96
C PHE A 71 8.32 -3.20 6.33
N ALA A 72 7.57 -2.40 7.08
CA ALA A 72 6.17 -2.71 7.40
C ALA A 72 5.31 -2.87 6.14
N TYR A 73 5.48 -1.93 5.20
CA TYR A 73 4.76 -1.89 3.94
C TYR A 73 5.11 -3.10 3.06
N GLU A 74 6.39 -3.45 2.93
CA GLU A 74 6.84 -4.63 2.20
C GLU A 74 6.19 -5.92 2.76
N LYS A 75 6.14 -6.09 4.09
CA LYS A 75 5.50 -7.26 4.71
C LYS A 75 4.00 -7.31 4.49
N ALA A 76 3.32 -6.18 4.59
CA ALA A 76 1.90 -6.11 4.29
C ALA A 76 1.58 -6.42 2.83
N LEU A 77 2.39 -5.92 1.88
CA LEU A 77 2.25 -6.25 0.47
C LEU A 77 2.49 -7.73 0.19
N GLN A 78 3.49 -8.34 0.82
CA GLN A 78 3.74 -9.78 0.69
C GLN A 78 2.55 -10.61 1.20
N THR A 79 1.94 -10.21 2.31
CA THR A 79 0.72 -10.85 2.83
C THR A 79 -0.46 -10.68 1.88
N TRP A 80 -0.70 -9.46 1.39
CA TRP A 80 -1.76 -9.19 0.43
C TRP A 80 -1.57 -9.95 -0.89
N ALA A 81 -0.35 -9.99 -1.42
CA ALA A 81 -0.03 -10.71 -2.66
C ALA A 81 -0.25 -12.22 -2.52
N LYS A 82 0.13 -12.81 -1.37
CA LYS A 82 -0.19 -14.22 -1.05
C LYS A 82 -1.70 -14.47 -0.96
N TRP A 83 -2.47 -13.51 -0.43
CA TRP A 83 -3.92 -13.61 -0.44
C TRP A 83 -4.45 -13.63 -1.88
N ILE A 84 -3.94 -12.76 -2.75
CA ILE A 84 -4.30 -12.74 -4.18
C ILE A 84 -4.00 -14.10 -4.82
N ASP A 85 -2.80 -14.66 -4.62
CA ASP A 85 -2.41 -15.98 -5.15
C ASP A 85 -3.34 -17.12 -4.71
N PHE A 86 -3.84 -17.07 -3.47
CA PHE A 86 -4.66 -18.14 -2.93
C PHE A 86 -6.15 -18.01 -3.29
N HIS A 87 -6.65 -16.79 -3.44
CA HIS A 87 -8.09 -16.51 -3.55
C HIS A 87 -8.56 -16.05 -4.94
N VAL A 88 -7.65 -15.65 -5.83
CA VAL A 88 -8.01 -15.06 -7.13
C VAL A 88 -7.70 -16.02 -8.28
N ASP A 89 -8.71 -16.25 -9.13
CA ASP A 89 -8.56 -17.01 -10.37
C ASP A 89 -8.16 -16.05 -11.53
N PRO A 90 -6.91 -16.11 -12.05
CA PRO A 90 -6.43 -15.20 -13.10
C PRO A 90 -7.14 -15.34 -14.44
N THR A 91 -7.83 -16.47 -14.65
CA THR A 91 -8.59 -16.72 -15.87
C THR A 91 -9.89 -15.92 -15.89
N LYS A 92 -10.39 -15.53 -14.71
CA LYS A 92 -11.64 -14.78 -14.52
C LYS A 92 -11.39 -13.34 -14.10
N THR A 93 -10.43 -13.13 -13.20
CA THR A 93 -10.19 -11.83 -12.58
C THR A 93 -8.88 -11.22 -13.06
N LYS A 94 -8.89 -9.93 -13.39
CA LYS A 94 -7.68 -9.14 -13.66
C LYS A 94 -7.32 -8.30 -12.43
N VAL A 95 -6.05 -8.36 -12.03
CA VAL A 95 -5.53 -7.66 -10.85
C VAL A 95 -4.53 -6.60 -11.26
N PHE A 96 -4.76 -5.38 -10.79
CA PHE A 96 -3.89 -4.24 -10.99
C PHE A 96 -3.49 -3.64 -9.63
N PHE A 97 -2.25 -3.17 -9.55
CA PHE A 97 -1.80 -2.35 -8.44
C PHE A 97 -1.38 -0.99 -8.96
N GLN A 98 -2.07 0.06 -8.54
CA GLN A 98 -1.69 1.43 -8.83
C GLN A 98 -0.48 1.80 -7.98
N GLY A 99 0.57 2.26 -8.65
CA GLY A 99 1.78 2.78 -8.02
C GLY A 99 1.52 3.96 -7.10
N VAL A 100 2.59 4.42 -6.45
CA VAL A 100 2.48 5.53 -5.51
C VAL A 100 2.05 6.82 -6.23
N SER A 101 0.94 7.40 -5.82
CA SER A 101 0.56 8.74 -6.25
C SER A 101 1.53 9.75 -5.62
N PRO A 102 2.25 10.56 -6.42
CA PRO A 102 3.14 11.58 -5.90
C PRO A 102 2.34 12.66 -5.16
N ASP A 103 2.92 13.20 -4.09
CA ASP A 103 2.47 14.46 -3.50
C ASP A 103 3.19 15.63 -4.17
N HIS A 104 2.57 16.80 -4.11
CA HIS A 104 3.15 18.04 -4.63
C HIS A 104 3.56 18.97 -3.47
N ALA A 105 3.95 18.38 -2.35
CA ALA A 105 4.54 19.08 -1.22
C ALA A 105 6.06 19.08 -1.43
N SER A 106 6.65 20.25 -1.63
CA SER A 106 8.10 20.38 -1.76
C SER A 106 8.78 20.26 -0.39
N GLU A 107 9.89 19.51 -0.29
CA GLU A 107 10.74 19.44 0.93
C GLU A 107 11.24 20.82 1.37
N GLN A 108 11.30 21.77 0.43
CA GLN A 108 11.51 23.19 0.65
C GLN A 108 10.16 23.85 0.38
N GLU A 109 9.46 24.39 1.38
CA GLU A 109 8.09 24.95 1.35
C GLU A 109 7.79 26.05 0.28
N ILE A 110 8.67 26.26 -0.69
CA ILE A 110 8.69 27.39 -1.62
C ILE A 110 7.73 27.22 -2.80
N GLU A 111 7.29 26.01 -3.19
CA GLU A 111 6.32 25.85 -4.29
C GLU A 111 5.26 24.77 -4.04
N SER A 112 4.20 25.13 -3.32
CA SER A 112 2.93 24.39 -3.30
C SER A 112 2.34 24.22 -4.72
N CYS A 113 1.50 23.20 -4.92
CA CYS A 113 0.71 23.04 -6.14
C CYS A 113 -0.34 24.15 -6.38
N MET A 114 -0.58 25.01 -5.40
CA MET A 114 -1.54 26.12 -5.55
C MET A 114 -1.12 27.08 -6.67
N GLY A 115 -2.05 27.35 -7.58
CA GLY A 115 -1.84 28.26 -8.71
C GLY A 115 -1.06 27.67 -9.90
N LYS A 116 -0.62 26.40 -9.83
CA LYS A 116 0.01 25.70 -10.96
C LYS A 116 -1.08 25.21 -11.92
N THR A 117 -1.03 25.66 -13.18
CA THR A 117 -2.04 25.32 -14.22
C THR A 117 -1.48 24.45 -15.34
N HIS A 118 -0.19 24.14 -15.32
CA HIS A 118 0.49 23.35 -16.32
C HIS A 118 1.40 22.31 -15.67
N PRO A 119 1.54 21.10 -16.27
CA PRO A 119 2.45 20.08 -15.77
C PRO A 119 3.90 20.54 -15.90
N LEU A 120 4.77 19.98 -15.07
CA LEU A 120 6.21 20.10 -15.25
C LEU A 120 6.60 19.41 -16.56
N LYS A 121 7.40 20.09 -17.40
CA LYS A 121 7.86 19.52 -18.67
C LYS A 121 8.96 18.48 -18.49
N TYR A 122 9.77 18.63 -17.45
CA TYR A 122 10.88 17.74 -17.13
C TYR A 122 11.05 17.66 -15.62
N LEU A 123 11.31 16.45 -15.13
CA LEU A 123 11.77 16.21 -13.77
C LEU A 123 13.29 16.24 -13.76
N SER A 124 13.89 17.10 -12.93
CA SER A 124 15.35 17.16 -12.77
C SER A 124 15.91 15.92 -12.08
N ARG A 125 15.07 15.16 -11.37
CA ARG A 125 15.38 13.90 -10.66
C ARG A 125 14.13 13.01 -10.60
N PRO A 126 14.28 11.67 -10.51
CA PRO A 126 13.16 10.76 -10.28
C PRO A 126 12.39 11.16 -9.02
N HIS A 127 11.06 11.14 -9.07
CA HIS A 127 10.26 11.40 -7.88
C HIS A 127 10.45 10.26 -6.86
N PRO A 128 10.50 10.51 -5.53
CA PRO A 128 10.57 9.44 -4.53
C PRO A 128 9.50 8.36 -4.69
N ALA A 129 8.31 8.74 -5.18
CA ALA A 129 7.23 7.81 -5.55
C ALA A 129 7.63 6.79 -6.64
N GLU A 130 8.49 7.17 -7.60
CA GLU A 130 8.97 6.25 -8.65
C GLU A 130 9.87 5.17 -8.06
N LEU A 131 10.68 5.50 -7.05
CA LEU A 131 11.50 4.52 -6.34
C LEU A 131 10.64 3.51 -5.56
N MET A 132 9.48 3.93 -5.08
CA MET A 132 8.52 3.04 -4.41
C MET A 132 7.91 2.02 -5.36
N ASN A 133 7.83 2.31 -6.66
CA ASN A 133 7.38 1.33 -7.66
C ASN A 133 8.37 0.16 -7.82
N ILE A 134 9.66 0.37 -7.52
CA ILE A 134 10.64 -0.72 -7.48
C ILE A 134 10.35 -1.64 -6.29
N LEU A 135 10.05 -1.07 -5.12
CA LEU A 135 9.66 -1.87 -3.95
C LEU A 135 8.38 -2.68 -4.22
N LEU A 136 7.40 -2.09 -4.90
CA LEU A 136 6.20 -2.79 -5.36
C LEU A 136 6.57 -4.01 -6.21
N PHE A 137 7.44 -3.83 -7.20
CA PHE A 137 7.90 -4.92 -8.05
C PHE A 137 8.60 -6.03 -7.24
N VAL A 138 9.51 -5.67 -6.33
CA VAL A 138 10.22 -6.65 -5.48
C VAL A 138 9.27 -7.39 -4.54
N ALA A 139 8.34 -6.69 -3.88
CA ALA A 139 7.41 -7.28 -2.94
C ALA A 139 6.37 -8.20 -3.61
N MET A 140 6.10 -7.98 -4.90
CA MET A 140 5.16 -8.77 -5.71
C MET A 140 5.85 -9.78 -6.64
N VAL A 141 7.19 -9.81 -6.71
CA VAL A 141 7.91 -10.66 -7.69
C VAL A 141 7.76 -12.16 -7.42
N ASP A 142 7.53 -12.53 -6.15
CA ASP A 142 7.32 -13.91 -5.73
C ASP A 142 5.86 -14.38 -5.90
N THR A 143 4.99 -13.52 -6.44
CA THR A 143 3.57 -13.82 -6.68
C THR A 143 3.44 -14.75 -7.88
N ILE A 144 2.64 -15.82 -7.75
CA ILE A 144 2.39 -16.76 -8.85
C ILE A 144 1.53 -16.10 -9.94
N LEU A 145 0.71 -15.11 -9.55
CA LEU A 145 -0.09 -14.29 -10.45
C LEU A 145 0.67 -13.09 -10.99
N THR A 146 0.52 -12.82 -12.29
CA THR A 146 0.98 -11.57 -12.89
C THR A 146 0.09 -10.40 -12.43
N ILE A 147 0.58 -9.62 -11.47
CA ILE A 147 -0.03 -8.34 -11.08
C ILE A 147 0.54 -7.24 -11.98
N ALA A 148 -0.35 -6.55 -12.70
CA ALA A 148 0.07 -5.40 -13.50
C ALA A 148 0.23 -4.17 -12.58
N VAL A 149 1.44 -3.63 -12.51
CA VAL A 149 1.71 -2.36 -11.82
C VAL A 149 1.44 -1.21 -12.78
N ILE A 150 0.48 -0.36 -12.44
CA ILE A 150 0.15 0.83 -13.23
C ILE A 150 0.87 2.02 -12.60
N GLY A 151 1.82 2.61 -13.33
CA GLY A 151 2.45 3.87 -12.93
C GLY A 151 1.50 5.05 -13.05
N VAL A 152 1.75 6.10 -12.26
CA VAL A 152 1.08 7.41 -12.36
C VAL A 152 1.98 8.36 -13.13
#